data_AF-A0A1B7W5L6-F1
#
_entry.id   AF-A0A1B7W5L6-F1
#
_cell.length_a   1.000
_cell.length_b   1.000
_cell.length_c   1.000
_cell.angle_alpha   90.00
_cell.angle_beta   90.00
_cell.angle_gamma   90.00
#
_symmetry.space_group_name_H-M   'P 1'
#
loop_
_entity.id
_entity.type
_entity.pdbx_description
1 polymer ?
#
loop_
_entity_poly.entity_id
_entity_poly.type
_entity_poly.pdbx_seq_one_letter_code
_entity_poly.pdbx_strand_id
1 'polypeptide(L)'
;MIAGADEGTLGELLRDLKGFTARKILSEIKLNPQESRREWLLEAFKKAGSLSSQKQAYLFWQHSNHPEELYSEKFINQKELYILMNPVEMGLLSRPKHYLPSSASEESPLNVLPLR
;
A
#
# COMPACT_ATOMS: atom_id res chain seq x y z
N MET A 1 5.46 -3.51 -3.49
CA MET A 1 5.76 -2.35 -4.37
C MET A 1 7.26 -2.31 -4.58
N ILE A 2 7.69 -2.03 -5.80
CA ILE A 2 9.08 -1.66 -6.11
C ILE A 2 9.09 -0.14 -6.28
N ALA A 3 10.09 0.54 -5.74
CA ALA A 3 10.20 1.98 -5.81
C ALA A 3 11.67 2.40 -5.91
N GLY A 4 11.90 3.50 -6.63
CA GLY A 4 13.16 4.23 -6.67
C GLY A 4 12.91 5.71 -6.38
N ALA A 5 13.95 6.43 -5.96
CA ALA A 5 13.90 7.87 -5.74
C ALA A 5 15.12 8.51 -6.40
N ASP A 6 14.88 9.49 -7.28
CA ASP A 6 15.94 10.28 -7.91
C ASP A 6 16.50 11.33 -6.93
N GLU A 7 15.67 11.84 -6.01
CA GLU A 7 16.02 12.78 -4.95
C GLU A 7 15.49 12.32 -3.58
N GLY A 8 16.22 12.64 -2.51
CA GLY A 8 15.85 12.26 -1.13
C GLY A 8 16.04 10.77 -0.85
N THR A 9 15.42 10.29 0.24
CA THR A 9 15.51 8.87 0.64
C THR A 9 14.19 8.13 0.45
N LEU A 10 14.25 6.83 0.17
CA LEU A 10 13.06 5.96 0.14
C LEU A 10 12.32 5.95 1.48
N GLY A 11 13.02 6.15 2.60
CA GLY A 11 12.43 6.24 3.93
C GLY A 11 11.53 7.47 4.07
N GLU A 12 11.97 8.63 3.60
CA GLU A 12 11.16 9.86 3.58
C GLU A 12 9.96 9.72 2.65
N LEU A 13 10.18 9.21 1.43
CA LEU A 13 9.10 8.95 0.49
C LEU A 13 8.01 8.05 1.09
N LEU A 14 8.42 6.94 1.73
CA LEU A 14 7.49 6.00 2.36
C LEU A 14 6.78 6.62 3.57
N ARG A 15 7.48 7.43 4.38
CA ARG A 15 6.90 8.17 5.51
C ARG A 15 5.81 9.12 5.02
N ASP A 16 6.09 9.90 3.98
CA ASP A 16 5.15 10.88 3.43
C ASP A 16 3.97 10.20 2.74
N LEU A 17 4.22 9.13 1.98
CA LEU A 17 3.16 8.30 1.39
C LEU A 17 2.20 7.77 2.46
N LYS A 18 2.74 7.12 3.51
CA LYS A 18 1.94 6.56 4.60
C LYS A 18 1.15 7.67 5.32
N GLY A 19 1.80 8.78 5.64
CA GLY A 19 1.18 9.90 6.34
C GLY A 19 0.05 10.54 5.53
N PHE A 20 0.30 10.84 4.26
CA PHE A 20 -0.69 11.44 3.37
C PHE A 20 -1.90 10.52 3.15
N THR A 21 -1.65 9.27 2.77
CA THR A 21 -2.71 8.30 2.47
C THR A 21 -3.55 7.99 3.71
N ALA A 22 -2.94 7.82 4.88
CA ALA A 22 -3.68 7.60 6.12
C ALA A 22 -4.65 8.75 6.43
N ARG A 23 -4.17 10.01 6.35
CA ARG A 23 -5.03 11.18 6.60
C ARG A 23 -6.17 11.27 5.59
N LYS A 24 -5.86 11.09 4.30
CA LYS A 24 -6.86 11.19 3.24
C LYS A 24 -7.92 10.10 3.37
N ILE A 25 -7.51 8.83 3.51
CA ILE A 25 -8.43 7.69 3.60
C ILE A 25 -9.29 7.78 4.87
N LEU A 26 -8.70 8.10 6.04
CA LEU A 26 -9.47 8.29 7.27
C LEU A 26 -10.51 9.41 7.13
N SER A 27 -10.15 10.50 6.44
CA SER A 27 -11.08 11.59 6.14
C SER A 27 -12.21 11.13 5.24
N GLU A 28 -11.91 10.38 4.17
CA GLU A 28 -12.94 9.84 3.26
C GLU A 28 -13.89 8.89 4.01
N ILE A 29 -13.37 8.00 4.86
CA ILE A 29 -14.21 7.10 5.68
C ILE A 29 -15.12 7.91 6.61
N LYS A 30 -14.58 8.92 7.30
CA LYS A 30 -15.34 9.72 8.27
C LYS A 30 -16.43 10.57 7.61
N LEU A 31 -16.12 11.17 6.46
CA LEU A 31 -16.99 12.13 5.79
C LEU A 31 -17.95 11.49 4.78
N ASN A 32 -17.69 10.25 4.34
CA ASN A 32 -18.57 9.56 3.41
C ASN A 32 -19.85 9.06 4.11
N PRO A 33 -21.04 9.60 3.78
CA PRO A 33 -22.30 9.14 4.36
C PRO A 33 -22.74 7.77 3.85
N GLN A 34 -22.16 7.27 2.75
CA GLN A 34 -22.51 5.98 2.14
C GLN A 34 -21.63 4.81 2.65
N GLU A 35 -20.58 5.07 3.41
CA GLU A 35 -19.73 4.01 3.95
C GLU A 35 -20.40 3.35 5.17
N SER A 36 -21.05 2.23 4.92
CA SER A 36 -21.80 1.48 5.94
C SER A 36 -20.92 0.93 7.08
N ARG A 37 -19.60 0.74 6.85
CA ARG A 37 -18.66 0.22 7.85
C ARG A 37 -17.91 1.32 8.61
N ARG A 38 -18.28 2.60 8.41
CA ARG A 38 -17.55 3.77 8.94
C ARG A 38 -17.23 3.65 10.42
N GLU A 39 -18.24 3.36 11.24
CA GLU A 39 -18.08 3.29 12.70
C GLU A 39 -17.12 2.18 13.11
N TRP A 40 -17.30 0.99 12.53
CA TRP A 40 -16.44 -0.16 12.77
C TRP A 40 -14.98 0.11 12.36
N LEU A 41 -14.75 0.68 11.18
CA LEU A 41 -13.42 1.03 10.69
C LEU A 41 -12.73 2.04 11.62
N LEU A 42 -13.42 3.13 11.96
CA LEU A 42 -12.88 4.17 12.82
C LEU A 42 -12.55 3.64 14.22
N GLU A 43 -13.40 2.79 14.80
CA GLU A 43 -13.12 2.19 16.10
C GLU A 43 -11.93 1.21 16.03
N ALA A 44 -11.82 0.42 14.96
CA ALA A 44 -10.67 -0.46 14.74
C ALA A 44 -9.35 0.33 14.67
N PHE A 45 -9.31 1.42 13.89
CA PHE A 45 -8.12 2.27 13.78
C PHE A 45 -7.81 3.02 15.07
N LYS A 46 -8.85 3.44 15.82
CA LYS A 46 -8.69 4.09 17.13
C LYS A 46 -8.11 3.14 18.16
N LYS A 47 -8.61 1.90 18.21
CA LYS A 47 -8.07 0.84 19.07
C LYS A 47 -6.63 0.51 18.71
N ALA A 48 -6.31 0.41 17.42
CA ALA A 48 -4.92 0.20 16.99
C ALA A 48 -4.01 1.38 17.42
N GLY A 49 -4.49 2.61 17.31
CA GLY A 49 -3.77 3.81 17.75
C GLY A 49 -3.52 3.86 19.26
N SER A 50 -4.52 3.49 20.06
CA SER A 50 -4.39 3.49 21.53
C SER A 50 -3.41 2.44 22.04
N LEU A 51 -3.28 1.31 21.34
CA LEU A 51 -2.31 0.25 21.62
C LEU A 51 -0.91 0.52 21.07
N SER A 52 -0.75 1.52 20.19
CA SER A 52 0.54 1.87 19.61
C SER A 52 1.45 2.58 20.61
N SER A 53 2.77 2.36 20.51
CA SER A 53 3.77 3.01 21.37
C SER A 53 3.77 4.54 21.26
N GLN A 54 3.39 5.08 20.10
CA GLN A 54 3.34 6.52 19.82
C GLN A 54 2.01 7.17 20.21
N LYS A 55 1.04 6.40 20.74
CA LYS A 55 -0.30 6.83 21.16
C LYS A 55 -0.96 7.78 20.16
N GLN A 56 -1.28 7.26 18.98
CA GLN A 56 -1.96 8.02 17.92
C GLN A 56 -3.48 7.92 18.08
N ALA A 57 -4.21 8.96 17.68
CA ALA A 57 -5.68 8.94 17.72
C ALA A 57 -6.28 7.84 16.82
N TYR A 58 -5.65 7.61 15.66
CA TYR A 58 -5.98 6.53 14.72
C TYR A 58 -4.68 6.01 14.11
N LEU A 59 -4.48 4.69 14.12
CA LEU A 59 -3.37 4.05 13.42
C LEU A 59 -3.91 3.28 12.21
N PHE A 60 -3.67 3.82 11.02
CA PHE A 60 -4.07 3.19 9.75
C PHE A 60 -2.99 2.24 9.23
N TRP A 61 -1.75 2.72 9.14
CA TRP A 61 -0.60 1.91 8.72
C TRP A 61 0.09 1.29 9.92
N GLN A 62 0.55 0.05 9.77
CA GLN A 62 1.50 -0.53 10.71
C GLN A 62 2.83 0.25 10.68
N HIS A 63 3.50 0.31 11.84
CA HIS A 63 4.78 1.02 11.98
C HIS A 63 5.93 0.32 11.25
N SER A 64 5.90 -1.01 11.17
CA SER A 64 6.93 -1.78 10.50
C SER A 64 6.89 -1.57 8.99
N ASN A 65 8.08 -1.69 8.40
CA ASN A 65 8.32 -1.83 6.97
C ASN A 65 9.28 -3.00 6.80
N HIS A 66 9.26 -3.64 5.64
CA HIS A 66 10.21 -4.68 5.28
C HIS A 66 10.91 -4.27 3.96
N PRO A 67 11.79 -3.25 4.00
CA PRO A 67 12.54 -2.87 2.82
C PRO A 67 13.54 -3.98 2.47
N GLU A 68 13.65 -4.28 1.18
CA GLU A 68 14.63 -5.22 0.65
C GLU A 68 15.31 -4.55 -0.53
N GLU A 69 16.63 -4.48 -0.47
CA GLU A 69 17.43 -3.83 -1.52
C GLU A 69 17.42 -4.68 -2.79
N LEU A 70 17.16 -4.03 -3.91
CA LEU A 70 17.18 -4.66 -5.23
C LEU A 70 18.53 -4.39 -5.90
N TYR A 71 19.41 -5.38 -5.89
CA TYR A 71 20.83 -5.23 -6.26
C TYR A 71 21.20 -5.74 -7.66
N SER A 72 20.27 -6.39 -8.37
CA SER A 72 20.51 -6.88 -9.74
C SER A 72 19.22 -6.98 -10.54
N GLU A 73 19.31 -6.87 -11.86
CA GLU A 73 18.18 -7.02 -12.78
C GLU A 73 17.47 -8.36 -12.59
N LYS A 74 18.23 -9.46 -12.44
CA LYS A 74 17.66 -10.78 -12.15
C LYS A 74 16.80 -10.77 -10.88
N PHE A 75 17.26 -10.09 -9.83
CA PHE A 75 16.55 -10.01 -8.57
C PHE A 75 15.33 -9.08 -8.65
N ILE A 76 15.43 -7.97 -9.39
CA ILE A 76 14.31 -7.07 -9.70
C ILE A 76 13.20 -7.85 -10.41
N ASN A 77 13.53 -8.56 -11.49
CA ASN A 77 12.56 -9.34 -12.28
C ASN A 77 11.91 -10.44 -11.43
N GLN A 78 12.67 -11.08 -10.54
CA GLN A 78 12.12 -12.05 -9.59
C GLN A 78 11.09 -11.41 -8.65
N LYS A 79 11.40 -10.26 -8.05
CA LYS A 79 10.51 -9.58 -7.10
C LYS A 79 9.30 -8.95 -7.79
N GLU A 80 9.46 -8.45 -9.00
CA GLU A 80 8.37 -8.00 -9.85
C GLU A 80 7.39 -9.14 -10.08
N LEU A 81 7.86 -10.28 -10.62
CA LEU A 81 7.01 -11.44 -10.88
C LEU A 81 6.29 -11.91 -9.60
N TYR A 82 7.00 -11.96 -8.47
CA TYR A 82 6.40 -12.28 -7.18
C TYR A 82 5.24 -11.34 -6.83
N ILE A 83 5.45 -10.03 -6.93
CA ILE A 83 4.41 -9.03 -6.62
C ILE A 83 3.20 -9.17 -7.56
N LEU A 84 3.43 -9.37 -8.86
CA LEU A 84 2.37 -9.52 -9.84
C LEU A 84 1.57 -10.81 -9.61
N MET A 85 2.23 -11.90 -9.21
CA MET A 85 1.59 -13.21 -9.00
C MET A 85 0.87 -13.34 -7.65
N ASN A 86 1.16 -12.49 -6.66
CA ASN A 86 0.54 -12.56 -5.33
C ASN A 86 -1.00 -12.73 -5.34
N PRO A 87 -1.79 -12.00 -6.15
CA PRO A 87 -3.25 -12.20 -6.19
C PRO A 87 -3.66 -13.61 -6.64
N VAL A 88 -2.87 -14.26 -7.49
CA VAL A 88 -3.11 -15.62 -7.96
C VAL A 88 -2.72 -16.65 -6.90
N GLU A 89 -1.55 -16.49 -6.30
CA GLU A 89 -1.06 -17.37 -5.23
C GLU A 89 -1.96 -17.32 -3.98
N MET A 90 -2.58 -16.16 -3.71
CA MET A 90 -3.58 -16.00 -2.65
C MET A 90 -4.97 -16.55 -3.02
N GLY A 91 -5.17 -17.04 -4.25
CA GLY A 91 -6.44 -17.57 -4.72
C GLY A 91 -7.53 -16.53 -4.98
N LEU A 92 -7.18 -15.24 -5.07
CA LEU A 92 -8.17 -14.17 -5.33
C LEU A 92 -8.65 -14.21 -6.79
N LEU A 93 -7.75 -14.54 -7.71
CA LEU A 93 -7.99 -14.50 -9.17
C LEU A 93 -7.19 -15.58 -9.88
N SER A 94 -7.61 -15.96 -11.09
CA SER A 94 -6.89 -16.96 -11.89
C SER A 94 -5.70 -16.40 -12.68
N ARG A 95 -5.60 -15.08 -12.86
CA ARG A 95 -4.56 -14.41 -13.65
C ARG A 95 -4.18 -13.06 -13.04
N PRO A 96 -2.89 -12.65 -13.06
CA PRO A 96 -2.43 -11.37 -12.51
C PRO A 96 -3.15 -10.16 -13.11
N LYS A 97 -3.35 -10.17 -14.43
CA LYS A 97 -3.95 -9.06 -15.18
C LYS A 97 -5.40 -8.74 -14.82
N HIS A 98 -6.10 -9.64 -14.14
CA HIS A 98 -7.46 -9.39 -13.68
C HIS A 98 -7.48 -8.59 -12.36
N TYR A 99 -6.32 -8.38 -11.73
CA TYR A 99 -6.22 -7.60 -10.51
C TYR A 99 -6.15 -6.12 -10.86
N LEU A 100 -7.31 -5.45 -10.93
CA LEU A 100 -7.45 -4.09 -11.42
C LEU A 100 -6.50 -3.06 -10.77
N PRO A 101 -6.28 -3.01 -9.44
CA PRO A 101 -5.38 -2.04 -8.83
C PRO A 101 -3.91 -2.51 -8.89
N SER A 102 -3.45 -2.93 -10.06
CA SER A 102 -2.11 -3.51 -10.28
C SER A 102 -1.48 -3.01 -11.57
N SER A 103 -0.15 -3.02 -11.62
CA SER A 103 0.60 -2.81 -12.85
C SER A 103 0.48 -3.96 -13.86
N ALA A 104 0.03 -5.15 -13.42
CA ALA A 104 -0.25 -6.26 -14.34
C ALA A 104 -1.54 -6.06 -15.15
N SER A 105 -2.42 -5.14 -14.75
CA SER A 105 -3.71 -4.91 -15.41
C SER A 105 -3.60 -3.74 -16.37
N GLU A 106 -3.79 -3.99 -17.67
CA GLU A 106 -3.85 -2.93 -18.70
C GLU A 106 -5.01 -1.95 -18.45
N GLU A 107 -6.08 -2.40 -17.81
CA GLU A 107 -7.25 -1.59 -17.46
C GLU A 107 -7.07 -0.82 -16.14
N SER A 108 -5.89 -0.93 -15.51
CA SER A 108 -5.62 -0.28 -14.23
C SER A 108 -5.70 1.25 -14.38
N PRO A 109 -6.42 1.95 -13.48
CA PRO A 109 -6.43 3.41 -13.46
C PRO A 109 -5.12 4.00 -12.89
N LEU A 110 -4.16 3.15 -12.48
CA LEU A 110 -2.91 3.57 -11.89
C LEU A 110 -1.86 3.85 -12.99
N ASN A 111 -1.27 5.03 -12.95
CA ASN A 111 -0.10 5.34 -13.78
C ASN A 111 1.12 4.65 -13.19
N VAL A 112 1.65 3.65 -13.89
CA VAL A 112 2.84 2.91 -13.48
C VAL A 112 4.02 3.37 -14.31
N LEU A 113 5.11 3.73 -13.65
CA LEU A 113 6.36 4.03 -14.34
C LEU A 113 7.01 2.73 -14.81
N PRO A 114 7.59 2.69 -16.03
CA PRO A 114 8.37 1.54 -16.43
C PRO A 114 9.52 1.35 -15.44
N LEU A 115 9.76 0.10 -15.03
CA LEU A 115 10.97 -0.25 -14.29
C LEU A 115 12.16 0.04 -15.22
N ARG A 116 13.08 0.88 -14.76
CA ARG A 116 14.32 1.23 -15.48
C ARG A 116 15.40 0.20 -15.21
#